data_AF-A0A822EMY6-F1
#
_entry.id   AF-A0A822EMY6-F1
#
_cell.length_a   1.000
_cell.length_b   1.000
_cell.length_c   1.000
_cell.angle_alpha   90.00
_cell.angle_beta   90.00
_cell.angle_gamma   90.00
#
_symmetry.space_group_name_H-M   'P 1'
#
loop_
_entity.id
_entity.type
_entity.pdbx_description
1 polymer ?
#
loop_
_entity_poly.entity_id
_entity_poly.type
_entity_poly.pdbx_seq_one_letter_code
_entity_poly.pdbx_strand_id
1 'polypeptide(L)' 'DLIKDIKGDTSGNFNKILTNLLYSPVEYDCHELRRAVKGIGTDEEALIEILASRSNKRLK' A
#
# COMPACT_ATOMS: atom_id res chain seq x y z
N ASP A 1 -13.04 -13.47 5.06
CA ASP A 1 -11.98 -12.88 4.20
C ASP A 1 -10.98 -12.35 5.18
N LEU A 2 -9.77 -12.91 5.20
CA LEU A 2 -8.80 -12.66 6.26
C LEU A 2 -8.51 -11.16 6.44
N ILE A 3 -8.49 -10.38 5.35
CA ILE A 3 -8.28 -8.93 5.43
C ILE A 3 -9.47 -8.25 6.12
N LYS A 4 -10.70 -8.68 5.83
CA LYS A 4 -11.92 -8.15 6.45
C LYS A 4 -11.95 -8.47 7.94
N ASP A 5 -11.57 -9.69 8.32
CA ASP A 5 -11.58 -10.14 9.70
C ASP A 5 -10.55 -9.35 10.53
N ILE A 6 -9.33 -9.18 10.02
CA ILE A 6 -8.29 -8.34 10.66
C ILE A 6 -8.74 -6.88 10.79
N LYS A 7 -9.45 -6.32 9.80
CA LYS A 7 -10.03 -4.96 9.87
C LYS A 7 -11.14 -4.80 10.89
N GLY A 8 -11.87 -5.87 11.20
CA GLY A 8 -12.87 -5.88 12.26
C GLY A 8 -12.25 -5.95 13.66
N ASP A 9 -11.18 -6.75 13.80
CA ASP A 9 -10.62 -7.11 15.10
C ASP A 9 -9.47 -6.20 15.58
N THR A 10 -8.87 -5.42 14.68
CA THR A 10 -7.72 -4.56 15.00
C THR A 10 -7.92 -3.13 14.51
N SER A 11 -7.19 -2.18 15.10
CA SER A 11 -7.31 -0.76 14.75
C SER A 11 -5.95 -0.05 14.68
N GLY A 12 -5.96 1.21 14.21
CA GLY A 12 -4.79 2.08 14.16
C GLY A 12 -3.65 1.54 13.29
N ASN A 13 -2.41 1.80 13.69
CA ASN A 13 -1.22 1.39 12.94
C ASN A 13 -1.01 -0.14 12.95
N PHE A 14 -1.44 -0.81 14.02
CA PHE A 14 -1.36 -2.27 14.11
C PHE A 14 -2.18 -2.94 13.01
N ASN A 15 -3.43 -2.47 12.81
CA ASN A 15 -4.26 -2.94 11.71
C ASN A 15 -3.60 -2.75 10.34
N LYS A 16 -3.09 -1.53 10.09
CA LYS A 16 -2.47 -1.19 8.80
C LYS A 16 -1.31 -2.12 8.46
N ILE A 17 -0.42 -2.37 9.42
CA ILE A 17 0.73 -3.25 9.21
C ILE A 17 0.27 -4.67 8.89
N LEU A 18 -0.67 -5.22 9.68
CA LEU A 18 -1.18 -6.57 9.44
C LEU A 18 -1.85 -6.70 8.08
N THR A 19 -2.68 -5.74 7.68
CA THR A 19 -3.33 -5.78 6.37
C THR A 19 -2.33 -5.61 5.23
N ASN A 20 -1.29 -4.79 5.42
CA ASN A 20 -0.27 -4.56 4.39
C ASN A 20 0.61 -5.80 4.17
N LEU A 21 0.90 -6.56 5.24
CA LEU A 21 1.66 -7.81 5.17
C LEU A 21 0.93 -8.94 4.42
N LEU A 22 -0.40 -8.84 4.27
CA LEU A 22 -1.19 -9.82 3.54
C LEU A 22 -1.24 -9.56 2.03
N TYR A 23 -0.86 -8.37 1.57
CA TYR A 23 -0.75 -8.12 0.13
C TYR A 23 0.48 -8.82 -0.42
N SER A 24 0.36 -9.36 -1.64
CA SER A 24 1.55 -9.62 -2.42
C SER A 24 2.31 -8.32 -2.62
N PRO A 25 3.64 -8.36 -2.84
CA PRO A 25 4.37 -7.13 -2.95
C PRO A 25 3.85 -6.22 -4.09
N VAL A 26 3.36 -6.78 -5.21
CA VAL A 26 2.79 -5.98 -6.32
C VAL A 26 1.48 -5.32 -5.91
N GLU A 27 0.60 -6.06 -5.24
CA GLU A 27 -0.67 -5.51 -4.74
C GLU A 27 -0.43 -4.38 -3.72
N TYR A 28 0.59 -4.50 -2.88
CA TYR A 28 1.00 -3.45 -1.96
C TYR A 28 1.45 -2.19 -2.71
N ASP A 29 2.37 -2.32 -3.69
CA ASP A 29 2.82 -1.18 -4.48
C ASP A 29 1.63 -0.49 -5.20
N CYS A 30 0.69 -1.27 -5.78
CA CYS A 30 -0.53 -0.72 -6.40
C CYS A 30 -1.44 -0.02 -5.38
N HIS A 31 -1.61 -0.61 -4.19
CA HIS A 31 -2.42 -0.04 -3.12
C HIS A 31 -1.87 1.33 -2.67
N GLU A 32 -0.57 1.41 -2.42
CA GLU A 32 0.10 2.63 -1.97
C GLU A 32 0.13 3.69 -3.07
N LEU A 33 0.39 3.32 -4.33
CA LEU A 33 0.30 4.24 -5.47
C LEU A 33 -1.10 4.83 -5.61
N ARG A 34 -2.15 3.99 -5.49
CA ARG A 34 -3.53 4.47 -5.52
C ARG A 34 -3.82 5.39 -4.34
N ARG A 35 -3.34 5.06 -3.14
CA ARG A 35 -3.50 5.91 -1.95
C ARG A 35 -2.86 7.27 -2.17
N ALA A 36 -1.65 7.31 -2.72
CA ALA A 36 -0.87 8.52 -2.92
C ALA A 36 -1.56 9.54 -3.85
N VAL A 37 -2.38 9.08 -4.81
CA VAL A 37 -3.02 9.95 -5.82
C VAL A 37 -4.53 10.11 -5.68
N LYS A 38 -5.17 9.44 -4.71
CA LYS A 38 -6.65 9.42 -4.59
C LYS A 38 -7.22 10.70 -3.95
N GLY A 39 -6.43 11.40 -3.15
CA GLY A 39 -6.87 12.57 -2.36
C GLY A 39 -6.83 13.89 -3.12
N ILE A 40 -7.08 14.99 -2.40
CA ILE A 40 -6.75 16.34 -2.90
C ILE A 40 -5.24 16.50 -2.77
N GLY A 41 -4.57 16.76 -3.88
CA GLY A 41 -3.12 16.75 -3.96
C GLY A 41 -2.57 15.35 -4.18
N THR A 42 -1.25 15.21 -4.02
CA THR A 42 -0.52 13.95 -4.16
C THR A 42 0.34 13.76 -2.91
N ASP A 43 0.56 12.52 -2.49
CA ASP A 43 1.63 12.17 -1.56
C ASP A 43 2.89 11.93 -2.40
N GLU A 44 3.62 13.01 -2.71
CA GLU A 44 4.77 12.92 -3.62
C GLU A 44 5.90 12.07 -3.04
N GLU A 45 6.09 12.06 -1.72
CA GLU A 45 7.10 11.23 -1.05
C GLU A 45 6.87 9.74 -1.31
N ALA A 46 5.64 9.25 -1.07
CA ALA A 46 5.30 7.86 -1.33
C ALA A 46 5.39 7.49 -2.82
N LEU A 47 4.98 8.41 -3.71
CA LEU A 47 5.05 8.21 -5.14
C LEU A 47 6.50 8.07 -5.62
N ILE A 48 7.38 8.98 -5.17
CA ILE A 48 8.80 8.98 -5.50
C ILE A 48 9.47 7.72 -4.94
N GLU A 49 9.19 7.37 -3.68
CA GLU A 49 9.77 6.18 -3.04
C GLU A 49 9.51 4.93 -3.88
N ILE A 50 8.25 4.69 -4.27
CA ILE A 50 7.89 3.49 -5.04
C ILE A 50 8.50 3.55 -6.45
N LEU A 51 8.27 4.64 -7.19
CA LEU A 51 8.66 4.69 -8.60
C LEU A 51 10.18 4.78 -8.81
N ALA A 52 10.92 5.40 -7.88
CA ALA A 52 12.37 5.54 -7.99
C ALA A 52 13.14 4.32 -7.44
N SER A 53 12.53 3.50 -6.58
CA SER A 53 13.21 2.34 -5.97
C SER A 53 12.91 0.99 -6.63
N ARG A 54 11.78 0.85 -7.34
CA ARG A 54 11.42 -0.42 -7.99
C ARG A 54 12.14 -0.61 -9.32
N SER A 55 12.51 -1.85 -9.62
CA SER A 55 13.13 -2.19 -10.91
C SER A 55 12.11 -2.20 -12.05
N ASN A 56 12.58 -2.07 -13.29
CA ASN A 56 11.72 -2.16 -14.49
C ASN A 56 10.92 -3.47 -14.56
N LYS A 57 11.49 -4.59 -14.09
CA LYS A 57 10.77 -5.87 -14.04
C LYS A 57 9.61 -5.84 -13.04
N ARG A 58 9.75 -5.04 -11.98
CA ARG A 58 8.74 -4.89 -10.95
C ARG A 58 7.62 -3.93 -11.36
N LEU A 59 7.93 -2.93 -12.16
CA LEU A 59 6.96 -1.93 -12.65
C LEU A 59 6.21 -2.37 -13.93
N LYS A 60 6.72 -3.40 -14.62
CA LYS A 60 6.04 -4.04 -15.75
C LYS A 60 5.05 -5.09 -15.28
#